data_AF-A0A7T1MBN1-F1
#
_entry.id   AF-A0A7T1MBN1-F1
#
_cell.length_a   1.000
_cell.length_b   1.000
_cell.length_c   1.000
_cell.angle_alpha   90.00
_cell.angle_beta   90.00
_cell.angle_gamma   90.00
#
_symmetry.space_group_name_H-M   'P 1'
#
loop_
_entity.id
_entity.type
_entity.pdbx_description
1 polymer ?
#
loop_
_entity_poly.entity_id
_entity_poly.type
_entity_poly.pdbx_seq_one_letter_code
_entity_poly.pdbx_strand_id
1 'polypeptide(L)'
;MAVLTTIPTAAATASAPEASGPACSLQRSGSLWQLGIEAQELTSAIGQLAEQLEADDPGHRASALAELEAALLAEEGNKAALAAKADATCWVIEHLRGQAAYRQQQAKRLSDLARSDAGRADSLEESLVFVLTQLQPAATRFSFPNHELSSRKSSAVVIDDEEALDSEWLMVTTTSKPDRAAIKEALKAGRQISGAQLLSRRSWRIH
;
A
#
# COMPACT_ATOMS: atom_id res chain seq x y z
N MET A 1 -26.93 26.15 93.43
CA MET A 1 -26.08 27.19 94.06
C MET A 1 -24.63 26.83 93.79
N ALA A 2 -23.86 27.82 93.33
CA ALA A 2 -22.40 27.85 93.18
C ALA A 2 -21.74 26.89 92.17
N VAL A 3 -20.68 27.23 91.45
CA VAL A 3 -20.05 28.48 90.98
C VAL A 3 -19.04 28.02 89.92
N LEU A 4 -19.02 28.71 88.78
CA LEU A 4 -17.91 29.05 87.88
C LEU A 4 -16.65 28.16 87.88
N THR A 5 -16.17 27.77 86.70
CA THR A 5 -14.97 28.42 86.10
C THR A 5 -14.79 28.09 84.62
N THR A 6 -14.43 29.13 83.86
CA THR A 6 -13.93 29.15 82.48
C THR A 6 -12.40 29.07 82.45
N ILE A 7 -11.82 29.07 81.22
CA ILE A 7 -10.46 29.49 80.76
C ILE A 7 -9.64 28.29 80.19
N PRO A 8 -8.84 28.40 79.09
CA PRO A 8 -9.02 29.09 77.80
C PRO A 8 -8.40 28.33 76.57
N THR A 9 -8.47 28.99 75.41
CA THR A 9 -7.75 28.86 74.12
C THR A 9 -6.23 28.64 74.17
N ALA A 10 -5.65 27.81 73.28
CA ALA A 10 -4.69 28.22 72.23
C ALA A 10 -3.92 27.05 71.54
N ALA A 11 -3.76 27.24 70.23
CA ALA A 11 -3.05 26.49 69.21
C ALA A 11 -1.81 25.68 69.62
N ALA A 12 -1.79 24.40 69.20
CA ALA A 12 -0.58 23.60 69.07
C ALA A 12 -0.03 23.72 67.64
N THR A 13 1.08 24.44 67.48
CA THR A 13 1.99 24.30 66.35
C THR A 13 2.68 22.95 66.41
N ALA A 14 2.34 22.04 65.49
CA ALA A 14 3.08 20.81 65.27
C ALA A 14 3.87 20.98 63.96
N SER A 15 5.18 21.17 64.11
CA SER A 15 6.17 20.98 63.05
C SER A 15 6.27 19.50 62.71
N ALA A 16 6.09 19.16 61.43
CA ALA A 16 6.36 17.84 60.88
C ALA A 16 7.61 17.91 59.96
N PRO A 17 8.40 16.83 59.87
CA PRO A 17 9.80 16.89 59.46
C PRO A 17 10.00 16.97 57.94
N GLU A 18 11.02 17.73 57.53
CA GLU A 18 11.59 17.68 56.18
C GLU A 18 12.23 16.31 55.94
N ALA A 19 11.52 15.44 55.24
CA ALA A 19 12.12 14.28 54.60
C ALA A 19 12.77 14.75 53.28
N SER A 20 14.08 14.95 53.31
CA SER A 20 14.91 15.08 52.11
C SER A 20 14.90 13.75 51.36
N GLY A 21 13.91 13.56 50.49
CA GLY A 21 13.96 12.55 49.43
C GLY A 21 14.88 13.03 48.30
N PRO A 22 15.43 12.13 47.47
CA PRO A 22 16.24 12.55 46.34
C PRO A 22 15.36 13.45 45.46
N ALA A 23 15.79 14.70 45.29
CA ALA A 23 15.18 15.63 44.36
C ALA A 23 15.35 15.06 42.95
N CYS A 24 14.40 14.22 42.55
CA CYS A 24 14.25 13.78 41.18
C CYS A 24 13.71 14.99 40.44
N SER A 25 14.60 15.87 39.99
CA SER A 25 14.30 16.93 39.03
C SER A 25 13.99 16.27 37.69
N LEU A 26 12.83 15.62 37.61
CA LEU A 26 12.17 15.36 36.35
C LEU A 26 11.76 16.73 35.81
N GLN A 27 12.67 17.38 35.09
CA GLN A 27 12.29 18.29 34.03
C GLN A 27 11.59 17.45 32.95
N ARG A 28 10.36 17.04 33.23
CA ARG A 28 9.44 16.38 32.32
C ARG A 28 8.73 17.54 31.61
N SER A 29 9.05 17.87 30.36
CA SER A 29 8.44 17.26 29.16
C SER A 29 6.96 16.94 29.41
N GLY A 30 6.06 17.47 28.58
CA GLY A 30 4.61 17.58 28.82
C GLY A 30 3.90 16.32 29.34
N SER A 31 2.65 16.49 29.80
CA SER A 31 1.83 15.38 30.27
C SER A 31 1.73 14.26 29.20
N LEU A 32 1.51 13.01 29.59
CA LEU A 32 1.32 11.91 28.61
C LEU A 32 0.21 12.22 27.60
N TRP A 33 -0.81 12.96 28.04
CA TRP A 33 -1.86 13.50 27.18
C TRP A 33 -1.31 14.47 26.13
N GLN A 34 -0.44 15.38 26.52
CA GLN A 34 0.20 16.33 25.63
C GLN A 34 1.04 15.62 24.56
N LEU A 35 1.82 14.60 24.94
CA LEU A 35 2.59 13.79 23.99
C LEU A 35 1.69 13.03 23.01
N GLY A 36 0.54 12.54 23.47
CA GLY A 36 -0.45 11.90 22.61
C GLY A 36 -1.05 12.85 21.58
N ILE A 37 -1.37 14.09 22.01
CA ILE A 37 -1.86 15.15 21.13
C ILE A 37 -0.80 15.50 20.08
N GLU A 38 0.44 15.74 20.50
CA GLU A 38 1.54 16.08 19.60
C GLU A 38 1.79 14.98 18.55
N ALA A 39 1.78 13.71 18.96
CA ALA A 39 1.92 12.58 18.02
C ALA A 39 0.74 12.49 17.03
N GLN A 40 -0.48 12.73 17.49
CA GLN A 40 -1.67 12.77 16.65
C GLN A 40 -1.64 13.94 15.66
N GLU A 41 -1.20 15.12 16.10
CA GLU A 41 -1.05 16.31 15.26
C GLU A 41 -0.04 16.07 14.14
N LEU A 42 1.13 15.50 14.47
CA LEU A 42 2.13 15.13 13.47
C LEU A 42 1.55 14.13 12.46
N THR A 43 0.91 13.08 12.94
CA THR A 43 0.31 12.06 12.06
C THR A 43 -0.76 12.66 11.15
N SER A 44 -1.60 13.56 11.69
CA SER A 44 -2.66 14.24 10.94
C SER A 44 -2.10 15.20 9.89
N ALA A 45 -1.05 15.96 10.23
CA ALA A 45 -0.37 16.85 9.30
C ALA A 45 0.26 16.08 8.13
N ILE A 46 0.93 14.95 8.41
CA ILE A 46 1.46 14.09 7.35
C ILE A 46 0.33 13.47 6.53
N GLY A 47 -0.79 13.11 7.16
CA GLY A 47 -1.99 12.62 6.48
C GLY A 47 -2.55 13.62 5.47
N GLN A 48 -2.64 14.89 5.83
CA GLN A 48 -3.08 15.96 4.92
C GLN A 48 -2.15 16.13 3.72
N LEU A 49 -0.83 16.08 3.94
CA LEU A 49 0.14 16.10 2.85
C LEU A 49 -0.03 14.87 1.94
N ALA A 50 -0.27 13.69 2.52
CA ALA A 50 -0.53 12.48 1.75
C ALA A 50 -1.80 12.58 0.89
N GLU A 51 -2.88 13.18 1.40
CA GLU A 51 -4.10 13.44 0.63
C GLU A 51 -3.83 14.41 -0.54
N GLN A 52 -3.01 15.44 -0.35
CA GLN A 52 -2.61 16.35 -1.42
C GLN A 52 -1.82 15.64 -2.54
N LEU A 53 -1.14 14.52 -2.24
CA LEU A 53 -0.47 13.72 -3.27
C LEU A 53 -1.46 13.02 -4.21
N GLU A 54 -2.72 12.86 -3.82
CA GLU A 54 -3.74 12.29 -4.71
C GLU A 54 -4.17 13.28 -5.79
N ALA A 55 -3.99 14.60 -5.59
CA ALA A 55 -4.43 15.65 -6.51
C ALA A 55 -3.94 15.43 -7.95
N ASP A 56 -4.80 15.62 -8.94
CA ASP A 56 -4.46 15.39 -10.36
C ASP A 56 -3.38 16.34 -10.91
N ASP A 57 -3.25 17.52 -10.31
CA ASP A 57 -2.24 18.52 -10.67
C ASP A 57 -0.83 18.12 -10.17
N PRO A 58 0.14 17.89 -11.08
CA PRO A 58 1.52 17.61 -10.71
C PRO A 58 2.16 18.72 -9.86
N GLY A 59 1.73 19.98 -10.02
CA GLY A 59 2.23 21.12 -9.25
C GLY A 59 1.92 20.98 -7.75
N HIS A 60 0.66 20.70 -7.41
CA HIS A 60 0.26 20.43 -6.03
C HIS A 60 1.00 19.23 -5.42
N ARG A 61 1.16 18.13 -6.18
CA ARG A 61 1.93 16.96 -5.70
C ARG A 61 3.38 17.31 -5.35
N ALA A 62 4.06 18.04 -6.23
CA ALA A 62 5.43 18.47 -6.01
C ALA A 62 5.54 19.43 -4.80
N SER A 63 4.57 20.32 -4.63
CA SER A 63 4.51 21.22 -3.48
C SER A 63 4.36 20.48 -2.15
N ALA A 64 3.47 19.49 -2.07
CA ALA A 64 3.26 18.70 -0.85
C ALA A 64 4.51 17.90 -0.45
N LEU A 65 5.23 17.34 -1.44
CA LEU A 65 6.52 16.69 -1.19
C LEU A 65 7.58 17.68 -0.72
N ALA A 66 7.68 18.84 -1.37
CA ALA A 66 8.63 19.88 -0.96
C ALA A 66 8.34 20.38 0.46
N GLU A 67 7.07 20.49 0.86
CA GLU A 67 6.66 20.84 2.22
C GLU A 67 7.08 19.77 3.23
N LEU A 68 6.85 18.49 2.93
CA LEU A 68 7.31 17.38 3.78
C LEU A 68 8.83 17.38 3.94
N GLU A 69 9.56 17.54 2.83
CA GLU A 69 11.02 17.58 2.82
C GLU A 69 11.54 18.78 3.63
N ALA A 70 10.95 19.97 3.45
CA ALA A 70 11.28 21.16 4.21
C ALA A 70 10.99 20.97 5.72
N ALA A 71 9.87 20.35 6.08
CA ALA A 71 9.50 20.09 7.47
C ALA A 71 10.45 19.11 8.18
N LEU A 72 11.03 18.15 7.45
CA LEU A 72 12.06 17.23 7.96
C LEU A 72 13.42 17.91 8.05
N LEU A 73 13.82 18.68 7.04
CA LEU A 73 15.09 19.41 7.02
C LEU A 73 15.13 20.52 8.09
N ALA A 74 13.99 21.15 8.41
CA ALA A 74 13.90 22.16 9.45
C ALA A 74 14.28 21.64 10.85
N GLU A 75 14.20 20.32 11.09
CA GLU A 75 14.61 19.69 12.36
C GLU A 75 16.10 19.31 12.39
N GLU A 76 16.92 19.83 11.47
CA GLU A 76 18.36 19.63 11.48
C GLU A 76 18.95 20.08 12.83
N GLY A 77 19.66 19.18 13.50
CA GLY A 77 20.21 19.39 14.84
C GLY A 77 19.29 18.98 16.00
N ASN A 78 17.99 18.78 15.77
CA ASN A 78 17.04 18.28 16.76
C ASN A 78 16.65 16.81 16.51
N LYS A 79 17.47 15.89 17.03
CA LYS A 79 17.29 14.44 16.81
C LYS A 79 15.92 13.92 17.28
N ALA A 80 15.38 14.45 18.38
CA ALA A 80 14.12 13.97 18.94
C ALA A 80 12.92 14.38 18.06
N ALA A 81 12.87 15.65 17.63
CA ALA A 81 11.80 16.13 16.75
C ALA A 81 11.87 15.50 15.36
N LEU A 82 13.09 15.34 14.80
CA LEU A 82 13.28 14.63 13.54
C LEU A 82 12.78 13.18 13.63
N ALA A 83 13.12 12.46 14.71
CA ALA A 83 12.65 11.10 14.91
C ALA A 83 11.12 11.03 15.00
N ALA A 84 10.47 11.95 15.72
CA ALA A 84 9.02 11.99 15.85
C ALA A 84 8.31 12.23 14.49
N LYS A 85 8.80 13.18 13.68
CA LYS A 85 8.25 13.45 12.34
C LYS A 85 8.49 12.29 11.38
N ALA A 86 9.69 11.69 11.41
CA ALA A 86 10.02 10.54 10.58
C ALA A 86 9.16 9.31 10.95
N ASP A 87 8.94 9.07 12.24
CA ASP A 87 8.09 7.99 12.73
C ASP A 87 6.62 8.18 12.31
N ALA A 88 6.08 9.39 12.47
CA ALA A 88 4.74 9.74 11.95
C ALA A 88 4.64 9.52 10.43
N THR A 89 5.70 9.83 9.69
CA THR A 89 5.76 9.59 8.24
C THR A 89 5.76 8.09 7.91
N CYS A 90 6.55 7.28 8.62
CA CYS A 90 6.54 5.82 8.48
C CYS A 90 5.16 5.23 8.76
N TRP A 91 4.49 5.70 9.82
CA TRP A 91 3.15 5.26 10.19
C TRP A 91 2.14 5.51 9.05
N VAL A 92 2.12 6.71 8.47
CA VAL A 92 1.21 7.03 7.35
C VAL A 92 1.53 6.17 6.12
N ILE A 93 2.81 5.92 5.82
CA ILE A 93 3.21 5.04 4.72
C ILE A 93 2.70 3.61 4.93
N GLU A 94 2.88 3.05 6.12
CA GLU A 94 2.40 1.71 6.47
C GLU A 94 0.87 1.63 6.41
N HIS A 95 0.18 2.64 6.93
CA HIS A 95 -1.27 2.72 6.89
C HIS A 95 -1.78 2.67 5.44
N LEU A 96 -1.22 3.49 4.55
CA LEU A 96 -1.58 3.52 3.13
C LEU A 96 -1.26 2.19 2.42
N ARG A 97 -0.10 1.58 2.72
CA ARG A 97 0.26 0.25 2.19
C ARG A 97 -0.73 -0.83 2.65
N GLY A 98 -1.14 -0.80 3.92
CA GLY A 98 -2.14 -1.69 4.47
C GLY A 98 -3.49 -1.55 3.77
N GLN A 99 -3.95 -0.31 3.57
CA GLN A 99 -5.18 -0.07 2.81
C GLN A 99 -5.08 -0.56 1.35
N ALA A 100 -3.95 -0.30 0.69
CA ALA A 100 -3.72 -0.75 -0.69
C ALA A 100 -3.74 -2.29 -0.80
N ALA A 101 -3.07 -2.98 0.12
CA ALA A 101 -3.06 -4.45 0.18
C ALA A 101 -4.47 -5.02 0.40
N TYR A 102 -5.25 -4.42 1.32
CA TYR A 102 -6.64 -4.80 1.53
C TYR A 102 -7.48 -4.64 0.26
N ARG A 103 -7.39 -3.47 -0.41
CA ARG A 103 -8.12 -3.20 -1.66
C ARG A 103 -7.73 -4.17 -2.78
N GLN A 104 -6.44 -4.51 -2.91
CA GLN A 104 -5.97 -5.50 -3.88
C GLN A 104 -6.53 -6.89 -3.61
N GLN A 105 -6.60 -7.32 -2.35
CA GLN A 105 -7.20 -8.60 -1.97
C GLN A 105 -8.69 -8.65 -2.33
N GLN A 106 -9.43 -7.58 -2.07
CA GLN A 106 -10.86 -7.48 -2.44
C GLN A 106 -11.05 -7.48 -3.96
N ALA A 107 -10.25 -6.72 -4.69
CA ALA A 107 -10.29 -6.69 -6.15
C ALA A 107 -10.04 -8.07 -6.76
N LYS A 108 -9.05 -8.81 -6.24
CA LYS A 108 -8.78 -10.19 -6.65
C LYS A 108 -9.98 -11.10 -6.40
N ARG A 109 -10.56 -11.05 -5.20
CA ARG A 109 -11.76 -11.83 -4.85
C ARG A 109 -12.92 -11.55 -5.81
N LEU A 110 -13.20 -10.28 -6.11
CA LEU A 110 -14.29 -9.90 -7.01
C LEU A 110 -14.01 -10.37 -8.45
N SER A 111 -12.75 -10.27 -8.91
CA SER A 111 -12.35 -10.80 -10.22
C SER A 111 -12.51 -12.31 -10.31
N ASP A 112 -12.16 -13.05 -9.26
CA ASP A 112 -12.31 -14.51 -9.21
C ASP A 112 -13.79 -14.92 -9.20
N LEU A 113 -14.64 -14.20 -8.47
CA LEU A 113 -16.11 -14.40 -8.50
C LEU A 113 -16.68 -14.14 -9.89
N ALA A 114 -16.32 -13.02 -10.51
CA ALA A 114 -16.76 -12.69 -11.87
C ALA A 114 -16.32 -13.76 -12.89
N ARG A 115 -15.09 -14.27 -12.77
CA ARG A 115 -14.58 -15.36 -13.61
C ARG A 115 -15.38 -16.66 -13.38
N SER A 116 -15.71 -16.97 -12.13
CA SER A 116 -16.52 -18.15 -11.82
C SER A 116 -17.92 -18.05 -12.40
N ASP A 117 -18.56 -16.89 -12.32
CA ASP A 117 -19.90 -16.69 -12.89
C ASP A 117 -19.89 -16.70 -14.43
N ALA A 118 -18.87 -16.11 -15.05
CA ALA A 118 -18.65 -16.21 -16.50
C ALA A 118 -18.50 -17.68 -16.93
N GLY A 119 -17.62 -18.45 -16.28
CA GLY A 119 -17.44 -19.87 -16.62
C GLY A 119 -18.69 -20.73 -16.41
N ARG A 120 -19.52 -20.43 -15.40
CA ARG A 120 -20.83 -21.08 -15.21
C ARG A 120 -21.79 -20.72 -16.35
N ALA A 121 -21.81 -19.45 -16.78
CA ALA A 121 -22.62 -19.01 -17.91
C ALA A 121 -22.18 -19.70 -19.21
N ASP A 122 -20.88 -19.74 -19.49
CA ASP A 122 -20.30 -20.39 -20.68
C ASP A 122 -20.66 -21.89 -20.71
N SER A 123 -20.56 -22.58 -19.57
CA SER A 123 -20.92 -24.01 -19.47
C SER A 123 -22.41 -24.27 -19.76
N LEU A 124 -23.29 -23.35 -19.30
CA LEU A 124 -24.73 -23.42 -19.56
C LEU A 124 -25.04 -23.10 -21.03
N GLU A 125 -24.36 -22.12 -21.62
CA GLU A 125 -24.48 -21.78 -23.03
C GLU A 125 -24.06 -22.97 -23.91
N GLU A 126 -22.89 -23.57 -23.66
CA GLU A 126 -22.40 -24.73 -24.41
C GLU A 126 -23.39 -25.90 -24.33
N SER A 127 -23.91 -26.19 -23.13
CA SER A 127 -24.91 -27.23 -22.92
C SER A 127 -26.22 -26.93 -23.67
N LEU A 128 -26.68 -25.68 -23.65
CA LEU A 128 -27.89 -25.26 -24.35
C LEU A 128 -27.71 -25.35 -25.87
N VAL A 129 -26.60 -24.83 -26.40
CA VAL A 129 -26.25 -24.92 -27.83
C VAL A 129 -26.17 -26.37 -28.29
N PHE A 130 -25.52 -27.23 -27.50
CA PHE A 130 -25.44 -28.67 -27.78
C PHE A 130 -26.83 -29.29 -27.94
N VAL A 131 -27.74 -29.08 -26.98
CA VAL A 131 -29.09 -29.65 -27.05
C VAL A 131 -29.88 -29.07 -28.23
N LEU A 132 -29.83 -27.76 -28.45
CA LEU A 132 -30.58 -27.11 -29.53
C LEU A 132 -30.12 -27.54 -30.92
N THR A 133 -28.82 -27.68 -31.14
CA THR A 133 -28.25 -28.15 -32.41
C THR A 133 -28.53 -29.62 -32.66
N GLN A 134 -28.61 -30.45 -31.63
CA GLN A 134 -29.05 -31.85 -31.76
C GLN A 134 -30.53 -31.97 -32.14
N LEU A 135 -31.38 -31.10 -31.58
CA LEU A 135 -32.81 -31.07 -31.89
C LEU A 135 -33.11 -30.44 -33.26
N GLN A 136 -32.32 -29.42 -33.68
CA GLN A 136 -32.52 -28.68 -34.92
C GLN A 136 -31.17 -28.38 -35.63
N PRO A 137 -30.59 -29.37 -36.34
CA PRO A 137 -29.22 -29.26 -36.89
C PRO A 137 -29.03 -28.17 -37.96
N ALA A 138 -30.10 -27.80 -38.66
CA ALA A 138 -30.06 -26.79 -39.73
C ALA A 138 -30.38 -25.37 -39.23
N ALA A 139 -30.79 -25.21 -37.96
CA ALA A 139 -31.18 -23.90 -37.42
C ALA A 139 -29.94 -23.07 -37.10
N THR A 140 -29.88 -21.86 -37.66
CA THR A 140 -28.81 -20.89 -37.40
C THR A 140 -29.20 -19.83 -36.38
N ARG A 141 -30.47 -19.81 -35.96
CA ARG A 141 -31.07 -18.83 -35.04
C ARG A 141 -32.20 -19.48 -34.24
N PHE A 142 -32.25 -19.21 -32.94
CA PHE A 142 -33.30 -19.61 -32.02
C PHE A 142 -33.87 -18.36 -31.35
N SER A 143 -35.19 -18.19 -31.40
CA SER A 143 -35.89 -17.09 -30.74
C SER A 143 -36.71 -17.65 -29.57
N PHE A 144 -36.53 -17.07 -28.39
CA PHE A 144 -37.24 -17.37 -27.15
C PHE A 144 -38.09 -16.17 -26.73
N PRO A 145 -39.03 -16.31 -25.76
CA PRO A 145 -39.90 -15.20 -25.35
C PRO A 145 -39.16 -13.91 -24.96
N ASN A 146 -37.98 -14.03 -24.34
CA ASN A 146 -37.19 -12.90 -23.84
C ASN A 146 -35.73 -12.85 -24.35
N HIS A 147 -35.30 -13.83 -25.14
CA HIS A 147 -33.90 -13.99 -25.53
C HIS A 147 -33.79 -14.50 -26.97
N GLU A 148 -32.65 -14.22 -27.59
CA GLU A 148 -32.35 -14.71 -28.93
C GLU A 148 -30.93 -15.28 -28.93
N LEU A 149 -30.78 -16.45 -29.55
CA LEU A 149 -29.49 -17.09 -29.79
C LEU A 149 -29.27 -17.15 -31.30
N SER A 150 -28.15 -16.62 -31.76
CA SER A 150 -27.78 -16.66 -33.19
C SER A 150 -26.38 -17.20 -33.34
N SER A 151 -26.20 -18.07 -34.33
CA SER A 151 -24.89 -18.57 -34.71
C SER A 151 -24.19 -17.57 -35.62
N ARG A 152 -22.87 -17.46 -35.48
CA ARG A 152 -22.00 -16.75 -36.43
C ARG A 152 -21.01 -17.73 -37.01
N LYS A 153 -20.81 -17.66 -38.33
CA LYS A 153 -19.73 -18.40 -38.98
C LYS A 153 -18.39 -17.80 -38.57
N SER A 154 -17.57 -18.58 -37.86
CA SER A 154 -16.15 -18.30 -37.62
C SER A 154 -15.31 -19.35 -38.33
N SER A 155 -14.13 -18.94 -38.80
CA SER A 155 -13.12 -19.84 -39.37
C SER A 155 -11.85 -19.66 -38.57
N ALA A 156 -11.33 -20.75 -38.00
CA ALA A 156 -10.02 -20.81 -37.39
C ALA A 156 -9.10 -21.64 -38.28
N VAL A 157 -7.85 -21.22 -38.42
CA VAL A 157 -6.81 -22.03 -39.06
C VAL A 157 -6.23 -22.94 -37.98
N VAL A 158 -6.40 -24.24 -38.14
CA VAL A 158 -5.73 -25.25 -37.31
C VAL A 158 -4.45 -25.63 -38.02
N ILE A 159 -3.31 -25.50 -37.34
CA ILE A 159 -2.00 -25.92 -37.86
C ILE A 159 -1.74 -27.30 -37.24
N ASP A 160 -1.77 -28.34 -38.08
CA ASP A 160 -1.56 -29.73 -37.63
C ASP A 160 -0.07 -30.07 -37.50
N ASP A 161 0.77 -29.48 -38.36
CA ASP A 161 2.23 -29.66 -38.36
C ASP A 161 2.92 -28.35 -38.74
N GLU A 162 3.64 -27.76 -37.79
CA GLU A 162 4.38 -26.50 -37.98
C GLU A 162 5.66 -26.68 -38.83
N GLU A 163 6.26 -27.89 -38.87
CA GLU A 163 7.51 -28.15 -39.60
C GLU A 163 7.28 -28.37 -41.10
N ALA A 164 6.06 -28.74 -41.48
CA ALA A 164 5.62 -28.85 -42.87
C ALA A 164 5.23 -27.50 -43.50
N LEU A 165 5.12 -26.44 -42.70
CA LEU A 165 4.81 -25.10 -43.19
C LEU A 165 6.03 -24.49 -43.87
N ASP A 166 5.82 -23.98 -45.09
CA ASP A 166 6.84 -23.21 -45.79
C ASP A 166 7.27 -21.99 -44.96
N SER A 167 8.53 -21.59 -45.12
CA SER A 167 9.12 -20.47 -44.36
C SER A 167 8.41 -19.13 -44.55
N GLU A 168 7.57 -19.00 -45.58
CA GLU A 168 6.73 -17.82 -45.81
C GLU A 168 5.58 -17.65 -44.79
N TRP A 169 5.16 -18.74 -44.13
CA TRP A 169 4.12 -18.73 -43.09
C TRP A 169 4.68 -18.72 -41.66
N LEU A 170 6.01 -18.86 -41.52
CA LEU A 170 6.72 -18.92 -40.24
C LEU A 170 7.33 -17.56 -39.88
N MET A 171 6.99 -17.06 -38.68
CA MET A 171 7.60 -15.85 -38.14
C MET A 171 8.78 -16.19 -37.23
N VAL A 172 10.01 -15.99 -37.72
CA VAL A 172 11.23 -16.21 -36.92
C VAL A 172 11.48 -15.02 -35.99
N THR A 173 11.12 -15.17 -34.72
CA THR A 173 11.38 -14.15 -33.69
C THR A 173 12.71 -14.43 -32.98
N THR A 174 13.80 -13.81 -33.43
CA THR A 174 15.10 -13.90 -32.75
C THR A 174 15.18 -12.88 -31.62
N THR A 175 14.96 -13.32 -30.38
CA THR A 175 15.05 -12.45 -29.20
C THR A 175 16.44 -12.51 -28.58
N SER A 176 17.30 -11.54 -28.87
CA SER A 176 18.58 -11.36 -28.17
C SER A 176 18.35 -10.59 -26.86
N LYS A 177 18.51 -11.26 -25.71
CA LYS A 177 18.45 -10.61 -24.38
C LYS A 177 19.87 -10.49 -23.80
N PRO A 178 20.23 -9.34 -23.23
CA PRO A 178 21.51 -9.21 -22.54
C PRO A 178 21.53 -10.12 -21.30
N ASP A 179 22.56 -10.95 -21.19
CA ASP A 179 22.80 -11.74 -19.99
C ASP A 179 23.31 -10.83 -18.87
N ARG A 180 22.38 -10.30 -18.09
CA ARG A 180 22.66 -9.41 -16.97
C ARG A 180 23.52 -10.07 -15.89
N ALA A 181 23.45 -11.40 -15.74
CA ALA A 181 24.24 -12.11 -14.75
C ALA A 181 25.71 -12.18 -15.17
N ALA A 182 25.99 -12.61 -16.41
CA ALA A 182 27.34 -12.61 -16.96
C ALA A 182 27.96 -11.21 -16.99
N ILE A 183 27.19 -10.19 -17.39
CA ILE A 183 27.62 -8.78 -17.39
C ILE A 183 27.96 -8.33 -15.97
N LYS A 184 27.12 -8.66 -14.97
CA LYS A 184 27.36 -8.29 -13.57
C LYS A 184 28.64 -8.92 -13.02
N GLU A 185 28.89 -10.19 -13.30
CA GLU A 185 30.11 -10.87 -12.84
C GLU A 185 31.37 -10.33 -13.53
N ALA A 186 31.31 -10.05 -14.83
CA ALA A 186 32.41 -9.42 -15.55
C ALA A 186 32.74 -8.00 -15.04
N LEU A 187 31.71 -7.19 -14.75
CA LEU A 187 31.90 -5.85 -14.15
C LEU A 187 32.48 -5.92 -12.74
N LYS A 188 32.07 -6.89 -11.91
CA LYS A 188 32.67 -7.14 -10.58
C LYS A 188 34.13 -7.58 -10.68
N ALA A 189 34.48 -8.36 -11.70
CA ALA A 189 35.84 -8.81 -11.97
C ALA A 189 36.75 -7.72 -12.56
N GLY A 190 36.25 -6.48 -12.70
CA GLY A 190 37.02 -5.34 -13.20
C GLY A 190 37.10 -5.24 -14.73
N ARG A 191 36.36 -6.06 -15.49
CA ARG A 191 36.26 -5.90 -16.95
C ARG A 191 35.36 -4.73 -17.28
N GLN A 192 35.81 -3.86 -18.18
CA GLN A 192 35.00 -2.77 -18.71
C GLN A 192 34.11 -3.29 -19.84
N ILE A 193 32.79 -3.14 -19.71
CA ILE A 193 31.81 -3.49 -20.74
C ILE A 193 31.17 -2.20 -21.23
N SER A 194 31.34 -1.89 -22.52
CA SER A 194 30.68 -0.72 -23.12
C SER A 194 29.16 -0.86 -23.03
N GLY A 195 28.49 0.16 -22.49
CA GLY A 195 27.04 0.14 -22.26
C GLY A 195 26.56 -0.50 -20.96
N ALA A 196 27.46 -0.95 -20.07
CA ALA A 196 27.08 -1.49 -18.76
C ALA A 196 27.91 -0.87 -17.62
N GLN A 197 27.25 -0.54 -16.51
CA GLN A 197 27.88 0.02 -15.32
C GLN A 197 27.33 -0.66 -14.06
N LEU A 198 28.21 -0.92 -13.09
CA LEU A 198 27.82 -1.50 -11.80
C LEU A 198 27.47 -0.36 -10.83
N LEU A 199 26.18 -0.13 -10.60
CA LEU A 199 25.70 0.83 -9.60
C LEU A 199 25.44 0.13 -8.26
N SER A 200 26.15 0.55 -7.22
CA SER A 200 25.88 0.12 -5.84
C SER A 200 24.84 1.03 -5.19
N ARG A 201 23.73 0.46 -4.71
CA ARG A 201 22.65 1.18 -4.01
C ARG A 201 22.30 0.44 -2.72
N ARG A 202 21.89 1.17 -1.69
CA ARG A 202 21.31 0.60 -0.46
C ARG A 202 19.80 0.49 -0.63
N SER A 203 19.22 -0.60 -0.14
CA SER A 203 17.78 -0.79 -0.06
C SER A 203 17.32 -0.63 1.40
N TRP A 204 16.33 0.21 1.63
CA TRP A 204 15.73 0.46 2.94
C TRP A 204 14.37 -0.23 3.02
N ARG A 205 13.98 -0.71 4.20
CA ARG A 205 12.67 -1.29 4.48
C ARG A 205 12.08 -0.62 5.71
N ILE A 206 10.77 -0.42 5.67
CA ILE A 206 9.95 0.03 6.79
C ILE A 206 9.23 -1.22 7.30
N HIS A 207 9.24 -1.44 8.61
CA HIS A 207 8.83 -2.69 9.28
C HIS A 207 7.62 -2.46 10.18
#